data_AF-A0A7C3CZ41-F1
#
_entry.id   AF-A0A7C3CZ41-F1
#
_cell.length_a   1.000
_cell.length_b   1.000
_cell.length_c   1.000
_cell.angle_alpha   90.00
_cell.angle_beta   90.00
_cell.angle_gamma   90.00
#
_symmetry.space_group_name_H-M   'P 1'
#
loop_
_entity.id
_entity.type
_entity.pdbx_description
1 polymer ?
#
loop_
_entity_poly.entity_id
_entity_poly.type
_entity_poly.pdbx_seq_one_letter_code
_entity_poly.pdbx_strand_id
1 'polypeptide(L)'
;MLQPIFIAHRGYAAAYPENTLIALDAAFQAGTEYVEVDIQLSADHIPVLFHDRDLQRLCQQSGAIQDYTFSQLEKFNVTDSEKFA
;
A
#
# COMPACT_ATOMS: atom_id res chain seq x y z
N MET A 1 -29.08 16.26 -7.51
CA MET A 1 -28.60 15.89 -6.16
C MET A 1 -27.16 15.48 -6.28
N LEU A 2 -26.29 15.93 -5.37
CA LEU A 2 -24.93 15.39 -5.26
C LEU A 2 -25.03 13.98 -4.67
N GLN A 3 -24.39 13.01 -5.32
CA GLN A 3 -24.24 11.66 -4.78
C GLN A 3 -23.03 11.63 -3.83
N PRO A 4 -23.06 10.82 -2.76
CA PRO A 4 -21.88 10.62 -1.93
C PRO A 4 -20.76 9.98 -2.75
N ILE A 5 -19.53 10.47 -2.56
CA ILE A 5 -18.34 9.90 -3.18
C ILE A 5 -17.77 8.86 -2.21
N PHE A 6 -17.58 7.64 -2.71
CA PHE A 6 -16.88 6.58 -1.99
C PHE A 6 -15.43 6.53 -2.45
N ILE A 7 -14.51 6.51 -1.48
CA ILE A 7 -13.07 6.42 -1.71
C ILE A 7 -12.57 5.17 -0.99
N ALA A 8 -11.95 4.25 -1.73
CA ALA A 8 -11.36 3.05 -1.13
C ALA A 8 -10.02 3.41 -0.47
N HIS A 9 -10.00 3.41 0.86
CA HIS A 9 -8.81 3.71 1.66
C HIS A 9 -7.74 2.63 1.45
N ARG A 10 -6.62 3.00 0.82
CA ARG A 10 -5.49 2.13 0.44
C ARG A 10 -5.86 0.97 -0.49
N GLY A 11 -6.86 1.18 -1.35
CA GLY A 11 -7.46 0.14 -2.19
C GLY A 11 -8.48 -0.73 -1.43
N TYR A 12 -8.74 -1.94 -1.91
CA TYR A 12 -9.65 -2.88 -1.24
C TYR A 12 -8.92 -3.60 -0.09
N ALA A 13 -8.39 -2.81 0.84
CA ALA A 13 -7.53 -3.26 1.93
C ALA A 13 -8.20 -4.30 2.84
N ALA A 14 -9.54 -4.38 2.86
CA ALA A 14 -10.26 -5.41 3.59
C ALA A 14 -10.03 -6.85 3.06
N ALA A 15 -9.73 -6.99 1.77
CA ALA A 15 -9.58 -8.28 1.09
C ALA A 15 -8.16 -8.54 0.56
N TYR A 16 -7.36 -7.49 0.37
CA TYR A 16 -6.01 -7.56 -0.19
C TYR A 16 -5.04 -6.69 0.61
N PRO A 17 -3.72 -6.94 0.57
CA PRO A 17 -2.75 -6.10 1.26
C PRO A 17 -2.84 -4.64 0.79
N GLU A 18 -2.93 -3.73 1.74
CA GLU A 18 -3.10 -2.29 1.46
C GLU A 18 -1.98 -1.73 0.57
N ASN A 19 -2.27 -0.66 -0.18
CA ASN A 19 -1.29 0.04 -1.03
C ASN A 19 -0.56 -0.85 -2.07
N THR A 20 -1.16 -1.98 -2.46
CA THR A 20 -0.67 -2.85 -3.54
C THR A 20 -1.51 -2.70 -4.80
N LEU A 21 -0.91 -2.94 -5.98
CA LEU A 21 -1.64 -2.91 -7.26
C LEU A 21 -2.87 -3.82 -7.25
N ILE A 22 -2.78 -5.01 -6.65
CA ILE A 22 -3.92 -5.93 -6.54
C ILE A 22 -5.05 -5.35 -5.69
N ALA A 23 -4.75 -4.62 -4.61
CA ALA A 23 -5.77 -3.95 -3.81
C ALA A 23 -6.41 -2.78 -4.56
N LEU A 24 -5.63 -2.01 -5.33
CA LEU A 24 -6.16 -0.91 -6.14
C LEU A 24 -7.09 -1.44 -7.24
N ASP A 25 -6.64 -2.44 -8.00
CA ASP A 25 -7.45 -3.07 -9.04
C ASP A 25 -8.74 -3.67 -8.46
N ALA A 26 -8.64 -4.38 -7.33
CA ALA A 26 -9.80 -4.96 -6.67
C ALA A 26 -10.81 -3.90 -6.20
N ALA A 27 -10.38 -2.70 -5.79
CA ALA A 27 -11.28 -1.62 -5.42
C ALA A 27 -12.11 -1.14 -6.62
N PHE A 28 -11.47 -0.95 -7.77
CA PHE A 28 -12.17 -0.58 -9.01
C PHE A 28 -13.14 -1.68 -9.46
N GLN A 29 -12.74 -2.95 -9.37
CA GLN A 29 -13.65 -4.08 -9.67
C GLN A 29 -14.83 -4.18 -8.70
N ALA A 30 -14.67 -3.71 -7.46
CA ALA A 30 -15.74 -3.63 -6.46
C ALA A 30 -16.69 -2.43 -6.69
N GLY A 31 -16.41 -1.57 -7.69
CA GLY A 31 -17.30 -0.48 -8.11
C GLY A 31 -16.97 0.89 -7.50
N THR A 32 -15.83 1.05 -6.82
CA THR A 32 -15.39 2.37 -6.35
C THR A 32 -14.74 3.16 -7.50
N GLU A 33 -15.00 4.46 -7.56
CA GLU A 33 -14.40 5.34 -8.58
C GLU A 33 -13.06 5.95 -8.12
N TYR A 34 -12.85 6.03 -6.79
CA TYR A 34 -11.68 6.65 -6.20
C TYR A 34 -11.00 5.69 -5.23
N VAL A 35 -9.67 5.76 -5.21
CA VAL A 35 -8.81 5.10 -4.23
C VAL A 35 -7.96 6.16 -3.55
N GLU A 36 -7.74 5.99 -2.26
CA GLU A 36 -6.73 6.75 -1.51
C GLU A 36 -5.48 5.88 -1.38
N VAL A 37 -4.30 6.51 -1.35
CA VAL A 37 -3.01 5.85 -1.23
C VAL A 37 -2.06 6.70 -0.38
N ASP A 38 -1.15 6.03 0.33
CA ASP A 38 -0.10 6.68 1.12
C ASP A 38 1.23 6.64 0.37
N ILE A 39 1.94 7.76 0.31
CA ILE A 39 3.23 7.86 -0.38
C ILE A 39 4.35 8.14 0.62
N GLN A 40 5.45 7.39 0.49
CA GLN A 40 6.74 7.69 1.12
C GLN A 40 7.85 7.74 0.07
N LEU A 41 9.02 8.26 0.44
CA LEU A 41 10.19 8.35 -0.44
C LEU A 41 11.26 7.35 0.02
N SER A 42 11.81 6.59 -0.93
CA SER A 42 12.99 5.75 -0.73
C SER A 42 14.24 6.60 -0.42
N ALA A 43 15.34 5.96 -0.04
CA ALA A 43 16.64 6.61 0.21
C ALA A 43 17.16 7.39 -1.01
N ASP A 44 16.82 6.93 -2.22
CA ASP A 44 17.12 7.57 -3.52
C ASP A 44 15.95 8.43 -4.05
N HIS A 45 15.02 8.82 -3.18
CA HIS A 45 13.91 9.76 -3.42
C HIS A 45 12.90 9.31 -4.49
N ILE A 46 12.76 8.01 -4.70
CA ILE A 46 11.72 7.45 -5.55
C ILE A 46 10.43 7.28 -4.72
N PRO A 47 9.27 7.80 -5.17
CA PRO A 47 8.00 7.60 -4.50
C PRO A 47 7.56 6.14 -4.52
N VAL A 48 7.10 5.64 -3.37
CA VAL A 48 6.54 4.29 -3.21
C VAL A 48 5.26 4.34 -2.38
N LEU A 49 4.35 3.39 -2.61
CA LEU A 49 3.11 3.28 -1.86
C LEU A 49 3.36 2.50 -0.56
N PHE A 50 3.27 3.19 0.58
CA PHE A 50 3.48 2.56 1.89
C PHE A 50 2.99 3.47 3.03
N HIS A 51 2.19 2.92 3.94
CA HIS A 51 1.61 3.70 5.04
C HIS A 51 2.47 3.71 6.31
N ASP A 52 2.86 2.52 6.78
CA ASP A 52 3.46 2.39 8.11
C ASP A 52 4.82 3.08 8.20
N ARG A 53 5.22 3.45 9.41
CA ARG A 53 6.52 4.08 9.66
C ARG A 53 7.68 3.13 9.45
N ASP A 54 7.46 1.82 9.63
CA ASP A 54 8.46 0.77 9.45
C ASP A 54 7.90 -0.39 8.63
N LEU A 55 8.80 -1.24 8.15
CA LEU A 55 8.50 -2.36 7.25
C LEU A 55 8.04 -3.63 7.98
N GLN A 56 7.90 -3.60 9.31
CA GLN A 56 7.78 -4.82 10.11
C GLN A 56 6.46 -5.54 9.87
N ARG A 57 5.33 -4.84 9.96
CA ARG A 57 3.99 -5.43 9.83
C ARG A 57 3.73 -5.99 8.44
N LEU A 58 3.98 -5.17 7.41
CA LEU A 58 3.61 -5.50 6.04
C LEU A 58 4.65 -6.38 5.35
N CYS A 59 5.94 -6.15 5.59
CA CYS A 59 7.02 -6.78 4.82
C CYS A 59 7.90 -7.74 5.63
N GLN A 60 7.72 -7.81 6.96
CA GLN A 60 8.58 -8.57 7.87
C GLN A 60 10.07 -8.21 7.71
N GLN A 61 10.36 -6.95 7.40
CA GLN A 61 11.71 -6.40 7.32
C GLN A 61 11.90 -5.37 8.43
N SER A 62 13.14 -5.19 8.88
CA SER A 62 13.50 -4.09 9.78
C SER A 62 13.67 -2.78 9.01
N GLY A 63 13.62 -1.65 9.72
CA GLY A 63 13.84 -0.32 9.12
C GLY A 63 12.61 0.29 8.47
N ALA A 64 12.79 1.48 7.91
CA ALA A 64 11.77 2.28 7.24
C ALA A 64 12.04 2.38 5.72
N ILE A 65 11.05 2.85 4.96
CA ILE A 65 11.16 3.04 3.51
C ILE A 65 12.39 3.88 3.12
N GLN A 66 12.63 4.96 3.86
CA GLN A 66 13.74 5.90 3.64
C GLN A 66 15.14 5.33 3.92
N ASP A 67 15.24 4.12 4.49
CA ASP A 67 16.51 3.45 4.76
C ASP A 67 17.02 2.63 3.56
N TYR A 68 16.19 2.44 2.54
CA TYR A 68 16.46 1.57 1.39
C TYR A 68 16.31 2.31 0.06
N THR A 69 17.15 1.98 -0.94
CA THR A 69 16.92 2.44 -2.32
C THR A 69 15.73 1.71 -2.94
N PHE A 70 15.15 2.28 -3.99
CA PHE A 70 14.03 1.64 -4.71
C PHE A 70 14.37 0.20 -5.14
N SER A 71 15.55 -0.01 -5.70
CA SER A 71 16.00 -1.35 -6.13
C SER A 71 16.19 -2.35 -4.98
N GLN A 72 16.43 -1.88 -3.75
CA GLN A 72 16.41 -2.73 -2.57
C GLN A 72 14.98 -3.06 -2.14
N LEU A 73 14.09 -2.06 -2.13
CA LEU A 73 12.67 -2.22 -1.78
C LEU A 73 11.93 -3.17 -2.74
N GLU A 74 12.27 -3.18 -4.03
CA GLU A 74 11.69 -4.11 -5.02
C GLU A 74 11.90 -5.60 -4.68
N LYS A 75 12.83 -5.91 -3.78
CA LYS A 75 13.10 -7.30 -3.34
C LYS A 75 12.25 -7.73 -2.16
N PHE A 76 11.51 -6.81 -1.55
CA PHE A 76 10.66 -7.09 -0.40
C PHE A 76 9.25 -7.47 -0.84
N ASN A 77 8.63 -8.39 -0.11
CA ASN A 77 7.26 -8.81 -0.37
C ASN A 77 6.32 -8.16 0.65
N VAL A 78 5.19 -7.65 0.18
CA VAL A 78 4.08 -7.25 1.05
C VAL A 78 3.26 -8.50 1.37
N THR A 79 3.39 -8.98 2.60
CA THR A 79 2.72 -10.20 3.09
C THR A 79 1.48 -9.88 3.92
N ASP A 80 1.50 -8.78 4.68
CA ASP A 80 0.45 -8.40 5.63
C ASP A 80 -0.02 -9.59 6.48
N SER A 81 0.95 -10.32 7.04
CA SER A 81 0.75 -11.59 7.74
C SER A 81 -0.11 -11.48 9.00
N GLU A 82 -0.28 -10.28 9.55
CA GLU A 82 -1.22 -10.08 10.65
C GLU A 82 -2.68 -10.21 10.22
N LYS A 83 -2.97 -9.93 8.94
CA LYS A 83 -4.33 -9.90 8.40
C LYS A 83 -4.69 -11.11 7.55
N PHE A 84 -3.73 -11.66 6.79
CA PHE A 84 -3.98 -12.71 5.80
C PHE A 84 -3.18 -14.01 6.06
N ALA A 85 -2.95 -14.35 7.33
CA ALA A 85 -2.21 -15.55 7.75
C ALA A 85 -2.82 -16.87 7.26
#